data_AF-A0A060BZP1-F1
#
_entry.id   AF-A0A060BZP1-F1
#
_cell.length_a   1.000
_cell.length_b   1.000
_cell.length_c   1.000
_cell.angle_alpha   90.00
_cell.angle_beta   90.00
_cell.angle_gamma   90.00
#
_symmetry.space_group_name_H-M   'P 1'
#
loop_
_entity.id
_entity.type
_entity.pdbx_description
1 polymer ?
#
loop_
_entity_poly.entity_id
_entity_poly.type
_entity_poly.pdbx_seq_one_letter_code
_entity_poly.pdbx_strand_id
1 'polypeptide(L)' 'MWIGDFVRCHSVVRLLRAQAPDRPVDVLSTTLCAPLADYMPGVRKAVVVDLPRGQLALA' A
#
# COMPACT_ATOMS: atom_id res chain seq x y z
N MET A 1 -0.41 -1.77 10.83
CA MET A 1 0.73 -1.31 10.02
C MET A 1 1.38 -0.10 10.69
N TRP A 2 2.70 0.03 10.72
CA TRP A 2 3.37 1.27 11.18
C TRP A 2 3.61 2.22 10.02
N ILE A 3 3.71 3.52 10.33
CA ILE A 3 4.00 4.58 9.34
C ILE A 3 5.28 4.27 8.55
N GLY A 4 6.35 3.85 9.25
CA GLY A 4 7.62 3.53 8.61
C GLY A 4 7.52 2.35 7.62
N ASP A 5 6.71 1.33 7.93
CA ASP A 5 6.49 0.20 7.03
C ASP A 5 5.73 0.65 5.77
N PHE A 6 4.72 1.51 5.94
CA PHE A 6 3.92 2.06 4.84
C PHE A 6 4.77 2.86 3.86
N VAL A 7 5.63 3.75 4.37
CA VAL A 7 6.52 4.55 3.53
C VAL A 7 7.52 3.66 2.77
N ARG A 8 8.08 2.61 3.42
CA ARG A 8 9.01 1.67 2.76
C ARG A 8 8.37 0.90 1.60
N CYS A 9 7.05 0.67 1.62
CA CYS A 9 6.35 0.04 0.50
C CYS A 9 6.44 0.85 -0.81
N HIS A 10 6.77 2.14 -0.78
CA HIS A 10 6.87 2.92 -2.03
C HIS A 10 7.93 2.38 -2.99
N SER A 11 9.00 1.80 -2.46
CA SER A 11 10.05 1.16 -3.27
C SER A 11 9.51 0.04 -4.17
N VAL A 12 8.61 -0.81 -3.64
CA VAL A 12 8.00 -1.88 -4.45
C VAL A 12 6.94 -1.34 -5.42
N VAL A 13 6.21 -0.28 -5.05
CA VAL A 13 5.27 0.39 -5.96
C VAL A 13 6.00 0.89 -7.21
N ARG A 14 7.17 1.54 -7.04
CA ARG A 14 7.99 2.00 -8.17
C ARG A 14 8.42 0.85 -9.08
N LEU A 15 8.82 -0.28 -8.50
CA LEU A 15 9.22 -1.46 -9.26
C LEU A 15 8.04 -2.06 -10.06
N LEU A 16 6.88 -2.20 -9.42
CA LEU A 16 5.67 -2.72 -10.07
C LEU A 16 5.24 -1.84 -11.26
N ARG A 17 5.31 -0.52 -11.10
CA ARG A 17 5.02 0.44 -12.18
C ARG A 17 6.01 0.35 -13.34
N ALA A 18 7.27 0.02 -13.08
CA ALA A 18 8.28 -0.16 -14.12
C ALA A 18 8.10 -1.48 -14.89
N GLN A 19 7.71 -2.55 -14.20
CA GLN A 19 7.57 -3.89 -14.81
C GLN A 19 6.20 -4.13 -15.45
N ALA A 20 5.15 -3.51 -14.92
CA ALA A 20 3.78 -3.65 -15.42
C ALA A 20 3.03 -2.30 -15.36
N PRO A 21 3.30 -1.38 -16.29
CA PRO A 21 2.79 -0.01 -16.25
C PRO A 21 1.26 0.11 -16.24
N ASP A 22 0.55 -0.84 -16.86
CA ASP A 22 -0.91 -0.84 -16.93
C ASP A 22 -1.58 -1.54 -15.73
N ARG A 23 -0.78 -2.15 -14.84
CA ARG A 23 -1.30 -2.80 -13.64
C ARG A 23 -1.52 -1.76 -12.54
N PRO A 24 -2.76 -1.54 -12.07
CA PRO A 24 -3.00 -0.66 -10.94
C PRO A 24 -2.45 -1.28 -9.64
N VAL A 25 -1.97 -0.44 -8.73
CA VAL A 25 -1.44 -0.86 -7.43
C VAL A 25 -2.29 -0.24 -6.33
N ASP A 26 -2.99 -1.08 -5.57
CA ASP A 26 -3.67 -0.68 -4.34
C ASP A 26 -2.89 -1.17 -3.13
N VAL A 27 -2.99 -0.44 -2.01
CA VAL A 27 -2.28 -0.78 -0.77
C VAL A 27 -3.27 -0.91 0.37
N LEU A 28 -3.24 -2.04 1.08
CA LEU A 28 -3.98 -2.22 2.32
C LEU A 28 -3.34 -1.35 3.41
N SER A 29 -4.14 -0.54 4.09
CA SER A 29 -3.65 0.46 5.04
C SER A 29 -4.53 0.51 6.29
N THR A 30 -4.00 1.12 7.35
CA THR A 30 -4.80 1.56 8.49
C THR A 30 -5.32 2.97 8.25
N THR A 31 -6.35 3.40 9.01
CA THR A 31 -6.86 4.77 8.95
C THR A 31 -5.75 5.81 9.16
N LEU A 32 -4.79 5.53 10.03
CA LEU A 32 -3.66 6.41 10.32
C LEU A 32 -2.72 6.61 9.10
N CYS A 33 -2.47 5.54 8.33
CA CYS A 33 -1.51 5.59 7.24
C CYS A 33 -2.15 5.91 5.88
N ALA A 34 -3.48 5.80 5.75
CA ALA A 34 -4.17 6.02 4.47
C ALA A 34 -3.86 7.38 3.80
N PRO A 35 -3.79 8.52 4.53
CA PRO A 35 -3.44 9.82 3.91
C PRO A 35 -2.04 9.87 3.31
N LEU A 36 -1.13 8.96 3.71
CA LEU A 36 0.23 8.95 3.16
C LEU A 36 0.26 8.49 1.69
N ALA A 37 -0.78 7.81 1.21
CA ALA A 37 -0.88 7.40 -0.19
C ALA A 37 -0.90 8.57 -1.16
N ASP A 38 -1.39 9.75 -0.74
CA ASP A 38 -1.42 10.97 -1.54
C ASP A 38 -0.01 11.45 -1.92
N TYR A 39 1.02 11.03 -1.15
CA TYR A 39 2.43 11.33 -1.39
C TYR A 39 3.18 10.19 -2.09
N MET A 40 2.48 9.13 -2.54
CA MET A 40 3.09 7.95 -3.14
C MET A 40 2.65 7.75 -4.60
N PRO A 41 3.29 8.44 -5.57
CA PRO A 41 3.02 8.25 -6.99
C PRO A 41 3.09 6.78 -7.39
N GLY A 42 2.07 6.30 -8.10
CA GLY A 42 1.93 4.92 -8.53
C GLY A 42 1.00 4.09 -7.64
N VAL A 43 0.65 4.56 -6.44
CA VAL A 43 -0.46 4.00 -5.66
C VAL A 43 -1.77 4.57 -6.20
N ARG A 44 -2.71 3.69 -6.58
CA ARG A 44 -4.05 4.08 -7.03
C ARG A 44 -4.98 4.34 -5.85
N LYS A 45 -4.96 3.46 -4.85
CA LYS A 45 -5.86 3.55 -3.69
C LYS A 45 -5.26 2.95 -2.44
N ALA A 46 -5.40 3.65 -1.31
CA ALA A 46 -5.28 3.05 0.01
C ALA A 46 -6.62 2.42 0.41
N VAL A 47 -6.63 1.12 0.67
CA VAL A 47 -7.81 0.38 1.14
C VAL A 47 -7.70 0.23 2.65
N VAL A 48 -8.55 0.95 3.39
CA VAL A 48 -8.57 0.90 4.84
C VAL A 48 -9.14 -0.44 5.29
N VAL A 49 -8.35 -1.19 6.08
CA VAL A 49 -8.74 -2.49 6.60
C VAL A 49 -8.12 -2.71 7.98
N ASP A 50 -8.85 -3.39 8.87
CA ASP A 50 -8.31 -3.88 10.13
C ASP A 50 -7.79 -5.32 9.94
N LEU A 51 -6.48 -5.45 9.70
CA LEU A 51 -5.83 -6.74 9.51
C LEU A 51 -5.09 -7.16 10.77
N PRO A 52 -5.27 -8.41 11.25
CA PRO A 52 -4.43 -8.97 12.29
C PRO A 52 -2.97 -9.00 11.84
N ARG A 53 -2.03 -8.63 12.74
CA ARG A 53 -0.60 -8.64 12.41
C ARG A 53 -0.15 -10.06 12.08
N GLY A 54 0.61 -10.20 11.00
CA GLY A 54 1.16 -11.48 10.56
C GLY A 54 0.16 -12.39 9.83
N GLN A 55 -1.05 -11.92 9.55
CA GLN A 55 -2.08 -12.68 8.86
C GLN A 55 -2.72 -11.85 7.76
N LEU A 56 -3.02 -12.50 6.64
CA LEU A 56 -3.97 -11.98 5.66
C LEU A 56 -5.31 -12.61 6.02
N ALA A 57 -6.33 -11.79 6.22
CA ALA A 57 -7.69 -12.26 6.57
C ALA A 57 -8.37 -12.89 5.34
N LEU A 58 -7.86 -14.03 4.89
CA LEU A 58 -8.38 -14.83 3.79
C LEU A 58 -9.27 -15.94 4.38
N ALA A 59 -10.40 -16.22 3.72
CA ALA A 59 -11.34 -17.28 4.10
C ALA A 59 -10.81 -18.66 3.69
#